data_AF-A0A254Q8I9-F1
#
_entry.id   AF-A0A254Q8I9-F1
#
_cell.length_a   1.000
_cell.length_b   1.000
_cell.length_c   1.000
_cell.angle_alpha   90.00
_cell.angle_beta   90.00
_cell.angle_gamma   90.00
#
_symmetry.space_group_name_H-M   'P 1'
#
loop_
_entity.id
_entity.type
_entity.pdbx_description
1 polymer ?
#
loop_
_entity_poly.entity_id
_entity_poly.type
_entity_poly.pdbx_seq_one_letter_code
_entity_poly.pdbx_strand_id
1 'polypeptide(L)'
;MKSIFLKAALGAAFLLPAPAFSQSKAETYKDIIEKAYNLSLQKDRQQALNILSAAIARESRPNAQVELKKAAVDVAHVFFSDKAQQLYETTLSLKKTDINQAVSKLSEAQRIEPDNQTIGTEMARLQIAKGDCSNAQENLVKSLKLIPFDDEVKLANAQAQSCAGQWVEFAKNPEAVDAKKSPYQKYWMVLTIEHQLKLKNLTKASEISQNLTKLDAKYPEAHYWSWKISQALKKSNVEQAQKYVMTCKNISASQYRQYMIDPMLCRHTAEVEGETKGMNGNSD
;
A
#
# COMPACT_ATOMS: atom_id res chain seq x y z
N MET A 1 1.19 -37.68 74.38
CA MET A 1 2.58 -38.16 74.58
C MET A 1 3.10 -38.72 73.27
N LYS A 2 4.01 -38.01 72.59
CA LYS A 2 5.10 -38.55 71.78
C LYS A 2 5.98 -37.39 71.32
N SER A 3 7.15 -37.33 71.94
CA SER A 3 8.27 -36.42 71.68
C SER A 3 9.08 -36.97 70.51
N ILE A 4 9.43 -36.13 69.53
CA ILE A 4 10.45 -36.47 68.53
C ILE A 4 11.36 -35.26 68.25
N PHE A 5 12.60 -35.47 68.67
CA PHE A 5 13.87 -34.78 68.45
C PHE A 5 14.03 -33.89 67.21
N LEU A 6 14.40 -32.63 67.45
CA LEU A 6 15.09 -31.74 66.51
C LEU A 6 16.59 -32.10 66.47
N LYS A 7 17.13 -32.47 65.31
CA LYS A 7 18.58 -32.52 65.05
C LYS A 7 18.96 -31.35 64.15
N ALA A 8 19.75 -30.41 64.70
CA ALA A 8 20.37 -29.34 63.94
C ALA A 8 21.58 -29.89 63.18
N ALA A 9 21.56 -29.79 61.84
CA ALA A 9 22.70 -30.09 60.98
C ALA A 9 23.32 -28.75 60.55
N LEU A 10 24.53 -28.44 61.03
CA LEU A 10 25.38 -27.39 60.48
C LEU A 10 25.91 -27.88 59.12
N GLY A 11 25.36 -27.35 58.03
CA GLY A 11 25.88 -27.53 56.68
C GLY A 11 26.97 -26.51 56.38
N ALA A 12 28.15 -26.99 55.98
CA ALA A 12 29.24 -26.16 55.49
C ALA A 12 28.84 -25.44 54.19
N ALA A 13 28.85 -24.12 54.20
CA ALA A 13 28.58 -23.30 53.02
C ALA A 13 29.77 -23.35 52.05
N PHE A 14 29.64 -24.13 50.97
CA PHE A 14 30.51 -24.03 49.80
C PHE A 14 30.22 -22.72 49.07
N LEU A 15 31.15 -21.76 49.15
CA LEU A 15 31.16 -20.55 48.32
C LEU A 15 31.51 -20.96 46.88
N LEU A 16 30.48 -21.21 46.05
CA LEU A 16 30.67 -21.35 44.61
C LEU A 16 31.06 -19.98 44.01
N PRO A 17 32.10 -19.90 43.15
CA PRO A 17 32.45 -18.67 42.47
C PRO A 17 31.28 -18.22 41.58
N ALA A 18 30.86 -16.97 41.75
CA ALA A 18 29.81 -16.39 40.92
C ALA A 18 30.25 -16.41 39.44
N PRO A 19 29.41 -16.89 38.52
CA PRO A 19 29.73 -16.84 37.10
C PRO A 19 29.97 -15.39 36.69
N ALA A 20 31.13 -15.13 36.08
CA ALA A 20 31.41 -13.84 35.49
C ALA A 20 30.40 -13.59 34.36
N PHE A 21 29.37 -12.78 34.64
CA PHE A 21 28.42 -12.33 33.63
C PHE A 21 29.17 -11.44 32.64
N SER A 22 29.58 -12.03 31.52
CA SER A 22 30.00 -11.29 30.33
C SER A 22 28.86 -10.35 29.96
N GLN A 23 29.06 -9.04 30.14
CA GLN A 23 28.16 -8.04 29.59
C GLN A 23 28.26 -8.13 28.07
N SER A 24 27.35 -8.87 27.44
CA SER A 24 27.18 -8.81 25.99
C SER A 24 26.88 -7.36 25.63
N LYS A 25 27.74 -6.72 24.83
CA LYS A 25 27.49 -5.38 24.30
C LYS A 25 26.08 -5.37 23.70
N ALA A 26 25.27 -4.41 24.11
CA ALA A 26 23.93 -4.26 23.58
C ALA A 26 24.01 -4.04 22.06
N GLU A 27 23.29 -4.88 21.29
CA GLU A 27 23.18 -4.72 19.84
C GLU A 27 22.59 -3.33 19.52
N THR A 28 23.19 -2.62 18.58
CA THR A 28 22.68 -1.34 18.08
C THR A 28 21.59 -1.56 17.03
N TYR A 29 20.77 -0.55 16.73
CA TYR A 29 19.77 -0.66 15.65
C TYR A 29 20.41 -0.94 14.28
N LYS A 30 21.66 -0.52 14.06
CA LYS A 30 22.40 -0.79 12.83
C LYS A 30 22.77 -2.26 12.71
N ASP A 31 23.21 -2.88 13.81
CA ASP A 31 23.50 -4.32 13.86
C ASP A 31 22.24 -5.15 13.56
N ILE A 32 21.08 -4.69 14.04
CA ILE A 32 19.78 -5.34 13.75
C ILE A 32 19.41 -5.21 12.26
N ILE A 33 19.60 -4.04 11.66
CA ILE A 33 19.36 -3.83 10.22
C ILE A 33 20.27 -4.75 9.38
N GLU A 34 21.57 -4.81 9.70
CA GLU A 34 22.51 -5.69 9.02
C GLU A 34 22.10 -7.16 9.15
N LYS A 35 21.73 -7.59 10.36
CA LYS A 35 21.21 -8.93 10.61
C LYS A 35 19.96 -9.23 9.78
N ALA A 36 19.05 -8.27 9.65
CA ALA A 36 17.83 -8.42 8.84
C ALA A 36 18.15 -8.56 7.35
N TYR A 37 19.11 -7.79 6.83
CA TYR A 37 19.56 -7.96 5.44
C TYR A 37 20.26 -9.30 5.22
N ASN A 38 21.05 -9.79 6.18
CA ASN A 38 21.65 -11.12 6.07
C ASN A 38 20.59 -12.24 6.04
N LEU A 39 19.53 -12.13 6.83
CA LEU A 39 18.37 -13.04 6.76
C LEU A 39 17.63 -12.93 5.43
N SER A 40 17.48 -11.69 4.92
CA SER A 40 16.91 -11.43 3.59
C SER A 40 17.72 -12.10 2.47
N LEU A 41 19.06 -12.10 2.54
CA LEU A 41 19.93 -12.80 1.60
C LEU A 41 19.78 -14.34 1.70
N GLN A 42 19.46 -14.85 2.88
CA GLN A 42 19.11 -16.26 3.11
C GLN A 42 17.66 -16.59 2.71
N LYS A 43 16.94 -15.62 2.13
CA LYS A 43 15.53 -15.73 1.73
C LYS A 43 14.55 -15.93 2.89
N ASP A 44 14.95 -15.58 4.11
CA ASP A 44 14.08 -15.63 5.30
C ASP A 44 13.49 -14.24 5.59
N ARG A 45 12.52 -13.84 4.74
CA ARG A 45 11.82 -12.55 4.86
C ARG A 45 11.10 -12.44 6.21
N GLN A 46 10.43 -13.51 6.62
CA GLN A 46 9.58 -13.47 7.81
C GLN A 46 10.44 -13.25 9.07
N GLN A 47 11.56 -13.95 9.22
CA GLN A 47 12.45 -13.73 10.35
C GLN A 47 13.06 -12.32 10.33
N ALA A 48 13.48 -11.83 9.15
CA ALA A 48 14.01 -10.47 8.99
C ALA A 48 12.98 -9.40 9.43
N LEU A 49 11.73 -9.52 8.98
CA LEU A 49 10.65 -8.60 9.35
C LEU A 49 10.29 -8.69 10.84
N ASN A 50 10.34 -9.89 11.43
CA ASN A 50 10.08 -10.07 12.86
C ASN A 50 11.11 -9.35 13.73
N ILE A 51 12.42 -9.45 13.40
CA ILE A 51 13.46 -8.78 14.19
C ILE A 51 13.41 -7.26 14.03
N LEU A 52 13.12 -6.76 12.83
CA LEU A 52 12.94 -5.33 12.58
C LEU A 52 11.73 -4.78 13.31
N SER A 53 10.60 -5.50 13.28
CA SER A 53 9.38 -5.11 14.00
C SER A 53 9.61 -5.03 15.51
N ALA A 54 10.30 -6.02 16.08
CA ALA A 54 10.66 -6.01 17.50
C ALA A 54 11.58 -4.84 17.86
N ALA A 55 12.52 -4.48 16.99
CA ALA A 55 13.41 -3.34 17.19
C ALA A 55 12.66 -1.99 17.09
N ILE A 56 11.78 -1.83 16.09
CA ILE A 56 10.95 -0.63 15.92
C ILE A 56 10.10 -0.37 17.18
N ALA A 57 9.55 -1.43 17.78
CA ALA A 57 8.72 -1.31 18.98
C ALA A 57 9.50 -0.88 20.24
N ARG A 58 10.82 -1.13 20.29
CA ARG A 58 11.68 -0.83 21.44
C ARG A 58 12.46 0.47 21.28
N GLU A 59 12.70 0.90 20.05
CA GLU A 59 13.48 2.09 19.76
C GLU A 59 12.68 3.37 20.03
N SER A 60 13.23 4.28 20.84
CA SER A 60 12.58 5.56 21.18
C SER A 60 13.12 6.73 20.36
N ARG A 61 14.31 6.59 19.74
CA ARG A 61 14.95 7.67 18.98
C ARG A 61 14.29 7.81 17.61
N PRO A 62 13.78 9.00 17.24
CA PRO A 62 13.07 9.19 15.97
C PRO A 62 13.88 8.80 14.73
N ASN A 63 15.15 9.19 14.66
CA ASN A 63 16.00 8.91 13.50
C ASN A 63 16.24 7.40 13.32
N ALA A 64 16.47 6.67 14.42
CA ALA A 64 16.66 5.22 14.37
C ALA A 64 15.37 4.49 13.99
N GLN A 65 14.21 4.95 14.46
CA GLN A 65 12.92 4.41 14.00
C GLN A 65 12.72 4.61 12.48
N VAL A 66 13.09 5.76 11.93
CA VAL A 66 12.97 6.02 10.48
C VAL A 66 13.83 5.04 9.69
N GLU A 67 15.08 4.81 10.10
CA GLU A 67 15.97 3.84 9.44
C GLU A 67 15.47 2.40 9.56
N LEU A 68 15.01 1.99 10.74
CA LEU A 68 14.45 0.65 10.95
C LEU A 68 13.17 0.41 10.13
N LYS A 69 12.27 1.40 10.09
CA LYS A 69 11.05 1.34 9.27
C LYS A 69 11.39 1.24 7.79
N LYS A 70 12.35 2.04 7.32
CA LYS A 70 12.84 1.97 5.94
C LYS A 70 13.38 0.57 5.62
N ALA A 71 14.26 0.03 6.46
CA ALA A 71 14.80 -1.32 6.27
C ALA A 71 13.70 -2.39 6.23
N ALA A 72 12.66 -2.26 7.05
CA ALA A 72 11.52 -3.18 7.04
C ALA A 72 10.75 -3.12 5.71
N VAL A 73 10.49 -1.93 5.19
CA VAL A 73 9.85 -1.76 3.85
C VAL A 73 10.74 -2.35 2.75
N ASP A 74 12.05 -2.06 2.78
CA ASP A 74 12.99 -2.56 1.78
C ASP A 74 13.02 -4.11 1.74
N VAL A 75 13.12 -4.76 2.91
CA VAL A 75 13.09 -6.24 3.04
C VAL A 75 11.76 -6.84 2.58
N ALA A 76 10.65 -6.13 2.78
CA ALA A 76 9.33 -6.62 2.42
C ALA A 76 9.06 -6.61 0.91
N HIS A 77 9.67 -5.66 0.20
CA HIS A 77 9.44 -5.43 -1.22
C HIS A 77 10.46 -6.10 -2.13
N VAL A 78 11.68 -6.37 -1.65
CA VAL A 78 12.73 -6.98 -2.45
C VAL A 78 12.34 -8.39 -2.93
N PHE A 79 12.60 -8.65 -4.21
CA PHE A 79 12.45 -9.98 -4.82
C PHE A 79 13.66 -10.86 -4.49
N PHE A 80 13.42 -12.10 -4.07
CA PHE A 80 14.43 -13.13 -3.81
C PHE A 80 14.60 -14.13 -4.97
N SER A 81 13.73 -14.02 -5.98
CA SER A 81 13.73 -14.84 -7.17
C SER A 81 13.59 -13.99 -8.42
N ASP A 82 14.58 -14.09 -9.32
CA ASP A 82 14.51 -13.50 -10.67
C ASP A 82 13.25 -13.96 -11.42
N LYS A 83 12.80 -15.19 -11.17
CA LYS A 83 11.59 -15.72 -11.81
C LYS A 83 10.34 -15.02 -11.30
N ALA A 84 10.24 -14.77 -9.99
CA ALA A 84 9.11 -14.02 -9.42
C ALA A 84 9.10 -12.58 -9.95
N GLN A 85 10.27 -11.93 -10.03
CA GLN A 85 10.41 -10.60 -10.60
C GLN A 85 9.99 -10.55 -12.08
N GLN A 86 10.42 -11.53 -12.90
CA GLN A 86 10.03 -11.61 -14.31
C GLN A 86 8.51 -11.76 -14.48
N LEU A 87 7.88 -12.59 -13.64
CA LEU A 87 6.42 -12.79 -13.64
C LEU A 87 5.67 -11.53 -13.20
N TYR A 88 6.21 -10.81 -12.21
CA TYR A 88 5.71 -9.50 -11.79
C TYR A 88 5.79 -8.47 -12.94
N GLU A 89 6.93 -8.33 -13.60
CA GLU A 89 7.06 -7.40 -14.74
C GLU A 89 6.13 -7.77 -15.92
N THR A 90 5.94 -9.07 -16.16
CA THR A 90 4.97 -9.56 -17.16
C THR A 90 3.53 -9.21 -16.75
N THR A 91 3.23 -9.26 -15.46
CA THR A 91 1.91 -8.83 -14.94
C THR A 91 1.66 -7.35 -15.25
N LEU A 92 2.66 -6.49 -14.99
CA LEU A 92 2.54 -5.05 -15.21
C LEU A 92 2.31 -4.70 -16.70
N SER A 93 2.93 -5.44 -17.63
CA SER A 93 2.72 -5.23 -19.07
C SER A 93 1.32 -5.66 -19.54
N LEU A 94 0.74 -6.68 -18.91
CA LEU A 94 -0.57 -7.22 -19.24
C LEU A 94 -1.73 -6.46 -18.59
N LYS A 95 -1.50 -5.74 -17.49
CA LYS A 95 -2.55 -5.06 -16.69
C LYS A 95 -3.50 -4.18 -17.52
N LYS A 96 -2.98 -3.53 -18.57
CA LYS A 96 -3.76 -2.66 -19.47
C LYS A 96 -4.63 -3.45 -20.47
N THR A 97 -4.11 -4.56 -20.98
CA THR A 97 -4.66 -5.25 -22.16
C THR A 97 -5.39 -6.53 -21.82
N ASP A 98 -4.88 -7.32 -20.87
CA ASP A 98 -5.45 -8.59 -20.43
C ASP A 98 -5.28 -8.76 -18.91
N ILE A 99 -6.27 -8.27 -18.17
CA ILE A 99 -6.26 -8.35 -16.71
C ILE A 99 -6.31 -9.79 -16.18
N ASN A 100 -6.92 -10.73 -16.92
CA ASN A 100 -7.04 -12.11 -16.47
C ASN A 100 -5.69 -12.82 -16.60
N GLN A 101 -4.98 -12.60 -17.71
CA GLN A 101 -3.63 -13.11 -17.86
C GLN A 101 -2.66 -12.46 -16.87
N ALA A 102 -2.81 -11.16 -16.59
CA ALA A 102 -2.05 -10.46 -15.54
C ALA A 102 -2.23 -11.14 -14.17
N VAL A 103 -3.48 -11.41 -13.75
CA VAL A 103 -3.79 -12.11 -12.48
C VAL A 103 -3.14 -13.50 -12.44
N SER A 104 -3.20 -14.26 -13.55
CA SER A 104 -2.57 -15.58 -13.64
C SER A 104 -1.06 -15.50 -13.41
N LYS A 105 -0.37 -14.54 -14.06
CA LYS A 105 1.09 -14.37 -13.94
C LYS A 105 1.49 -13.91 -12.54
N LEU A 106 0.71 -13.02 -11.93
CA LEU A 106 0.97 -12.59 -10.57
C LEU A 106 0.72 -13.69 -9.54
N SER A 107 -0.28 -14.55 -9.78
CA SER A 107 -0.54 -15.73 -8.93
C SER A 107 0.59 -16.77 -9.03
N GLU A 108 1.25 -16.90 -10.19
CA GLU A 108 2.50 -17.66 -10.32
C GLU A 108 3.63 -17.02 -9.49
N ALA A 109 3.80 -15.69 -9.56
CA ALA A 109 4.82 -14.99 -8.78
C ALA A 109 4.59 -15.13 -7.26
N GLN A 110 3.34 -15.01 -6.80
CA GLN A 110 2.94 -15.14 -5.40
C GLN A 110 3.22 -16.55 -4.86
N ARG A 111 3.09 -17.60 -5.69
CA ARG A 111 3.46 -18.97 -5.25
C ARG A 111 4.96 -19.12 -5.02
N ILE A 112 5.80 -18.35 -5.71
CA ILE A 112 7.26 -18.36 -5.55
C ILE A 112 7.65 -17.52 -4.33
N GLU A 113 7.02 -16.36 -4.14
CA GLU A 113 7.26 -15.46 -3.02
C GLU A 113 5.96 -15.04 -2.32
N PRO A 114 5.40 -15.88 -1.44
CA PRO A 114 4.09 -15.64 -0.84
C PRO A 114 4.05 -14.41 0.07
N ASP A 115 5.18 -14.05 0.67
CA ASP A 115 5.30 -12.95 1.64
C ASP A 115 5.88 -11.65 1.03
N ASN A 116 6.04 -11.59 -0.31
CA ASN A 116 6.51 -10.37 -0.96
C ASN A 116 5.38 -9.33 -1.05
N GLN A 117 5.57 -8.19 -0.39
CA GLN A 117 4.53 -7.15 -0.29
C GLN A 117 4.24 -6.45 -1.62
N THR A 118 5.22 -6.40 -2.54
CA THR A 118 5.05 -5.82 -3.88
C THR A 118 4.06 -6.67 -4.68
N ILE A 119 4.22 -8.00 -4.63
CA ILE A 119 3.31 -8.96 -5.28
C ILE A 119 1.91 -8.88 -4.64
N GLY A 120 1.84 -8.91 -3.31
CA GLY A 120 0.55 -8.86 -2.59
C GLY A 120 -0.24 -7.58 -2.85
N THR A 121 0.44 -6.43 -2.86
CA THR A 121 -0.17 -5.12 -3.13
C THR A 121 -0.68 -5.02 -4.55
N GLU A 122 0.10 -5.48 -5.54
CA GLU A 122 -0.33 -5.46 -6.93
C GLU A 122 -1.48 -6.44 -7.19
N MET A 123 -1.53 -7.57 -6.49
CA MET A 123 -2.65 -8.52 -6.56
C MET A 123 -3.94 -7.85 -6.09
N ALA A 124 -3.89 -7.11 -4.99
CA ALA A 124 -5.03 -6.37 -4.50
C ALA A 124 -5.50 -5.30 -5.50
N ARG A 125 -4.58 -4.60 -6.19
CA ARG A 125 -4.95 -3.65 -7.26
C ARG A 125 -5.60 -4.32 -8.46
N LEU A 126 -5.15 -5.51 -8.86
CA LEU A 126 -5.81 -6.30 -9.90
C LEU A 126 -7.20 -6.76 -9.46
N GLN A 127 -7.37 -7.15 -8.20
CA GLN A 127 -8.67 -7.50 -7.63
C GLN A 127 -9.63 -6.30 -7.62
N ILE A 128 -9.18 -5.12 -7.18
CA ILE A 128 -9.95 -3.86 -7.26
C ILE A 128 -10.39 -3.59 -8.70
N ALA A 129 -9.46 -3.69 -9.65
CA ALA A 129 -9.74 -3.47 -11.07
C ALA A 129 -10.73 -4.49 -11.67
N LYS A 130 -10.93 -5.64 -11.04
CA LYS A 130 -11.95 -6.65 -11.37
C LYS A 130 -13.25 -6.49 -10.58
N GLY A 131 -13.33 -5.52 -9.66
CA GLY A 131 -14.46 -5.31 -8.75
C GLY A 131 -14.46 -6.22 -7.52
N ASP A 132 -13.40 -7.00 -7.29
CA ASP A 132 -13.25 -7.87 -6.12
C ASP A 132 -12.62 -7.11 -4.93
N CYS A 133 -13.33 -6.08 -4.47
CA CYS A 133 -12.81 -5.16 -3.46
C CYS A 133 -12.61 -5.82 -2.08
N SER A 134 -13.45 -6.81 -1.74
CA SER A 134 -13.44 -7.46 -0.42
C SER A 134 -12.20 -8.33 -0.23
N ASN A 135 -11.86 -9.16 -1.23
CA ASN A 135 -10.66 -9.98 -1.16
C ASN A 135 -9.38 -9.12 -1.22
N ALA A 136 -9.39 -8.04 -2.00
CA ALA A 136 -8.30 -7.06 -2.03
C ALA A 136 -8.02 -6.50 -0.62
N GLN A 137 -9.08 -6.06 0.06
CA GLN A 137 -8.96 -5.49 1.40
C GLN A 137 -8.49 -6.51 2.43
N GLU A 138 -9.01 -7.74 2.41
CA GLU A 138 -8.62 -8.78 3.37
C GLU A 138 -7.10 -9.04 3.31
N ASN A 139 -6.55 -9.14 2.10
CA ASN A 139 -5.13 -9.36 1.89
C ASN A 139 -4.29 -8.18 2.36
N LEU A 140 -4.70 -6.95 2.05
CA LEU A 140 -4.00 -5.74 2.45
C LEU A 140 -4.03 -5.51 3.97
N VAL A 141 -5.11 -5.89 4.65
CA VAL A 141 -5.17 -5.86 6.12
C VAL A 141 -4.18 -6.84 6.74
N LYS A 142 -3.96 -8.02 6.14
CA LYS A 142 -2.90 -8.96 6.58
C LYS A 142 -1.52 -8.33 6.38
N SER A 143 -1.28 -7.69 5.24
CA SER A 143 -0.03 -6.98 4.96
C SER A 143 0.25 -5.86 5.96
N LEU A 144 -0.75 -5.04 6.28
CA LEU A 144 -0.62 -3.94 7.25
C LEU A 144 -0.39 -4.40 8.69
N LYS A 145 -0.76 -5.63 9.05
CA LYS A 145 -0.39 -6.20 10.36
C LYS A 145 1.12 -6.45 10.47
N LEU A 146 1.78 -6.76 9.35
CA LEU A 146 3.23 -6.97 9.30
C LEU A 146 3.97 -5.63 9.25
N ILE A 147 3.51 -4.70 8.41
CA ILE A 147 4.18 -3.42 8.17
C ILE A 147 3.15 -2.29 8.20
N PRO A 148 2.74 -1.84 9.39
CA PRO A 148 1.64 -0.87 9.55
C PRO A 148 1.99 0.55 9.10
N PHE A 149 3.25 0.80 8.71
CA PHE A 149 3.76 2.09 8.27
C PHE A 149 4.13 2.14 6.79
N ASP A 150 3.81 1.09 6.02
CA ASP A 150 4.03 1.09 4.58
C ASP A 150 3.00 1.97 3.86
N ASP A 151 3.45 3.10 3.32
CA ASP A 151 2.60 4.08 2.65
C ASP A 151 1.92 3.52 1.39
N GLU A 152 2.57 2.60 0.66
CA GLU A 152 2.00 2.03 -0.56
C GLU A 152 0.88 1.05 -0.24
N VAL A 153 1.10 0.18 0.75
CA VAL A 153 0.10 -0.78 1.23
C VAL A 153 -1.09 -0.03 1.84
N LYS A 154 -0.85 1.05 2.58
CA LYS A 154 -1.92 1.92 3.12
C LYS A 154 -2.76 2.54 1.99
N LEU A 155 -2.12 3.05 0.94
CA LEU A 155 -2.83 3.58 -0.22
C LEU A 155 -3.69 2.48 -0.87
N ALA A 156 -3.11 1.31 -1.12
CA ALA A 156 -3.85 0.19 -1.72
C ALA A 156 -5.04 -0.23 -0.85
N ASN A 157 -4.90 -0.23 0.47
CA ASN A 157 -6.00 -0.53 1.39
C ASN A 157 -7.11 0.53 1.32
N ALA A 158 -6.73 1.81 1.22
CA ALA A 158 -7.68 2.90 1.01
C ALA A 158 -8.40 2.78 -0.35
N GLN A 159 -7.68 2.36 -1.41
CA GLN A 159 -8.28 2.07 -2.72
C GLN A 159 -9.29 0.92 -2.62
N ALA A 160 -8.97 -0.15 -1.90
CA ALA A 160 -9.87 -1.29 -1.68
C ALA A 160 -11.13 -0.88 -0.89
N GLN A 161 -10.97 -0.06 0.16
CA GLN A 161 -12.10 0.48 0.92
C GLN A 161 -13.00 1.39 0.07
N SER A 162 -12.40 2.25 -0.78
CA SER A 162 -13.11 3.10 -1.75
C SER A 162 -13.96 2.25 -2.70
N CYS A 163 -13.32 1.24 -3.30
CA CYS A 163 -13.97 0.25 -4.17
C CYS A 163 -15.15 -0.46 -3.48
N ALA A 164 -14.97 -0.86 -2.21
CA ALA A 164 -16.01 -1.51 -1.42
C ALA A 164 -17.08 -0.54 -0.87
N GLY A 165 -16.95 0.76 -1.10
CA GLY A 165 -17.85 1.79 -0.55
C GLY A 165 -17.76 1.96 0.98
N GLN A 166 -16.68 1.48 1.61
CA GLN A 166 -16.46 1.54 3.06
C GLN A 166 -15.89 2.90 3.50
N TRP A 167 -16.65 3.98 3.25
CA TRP A 167 -16.18 5.36 3.47
C TRP A 167 -15.85 5.69 4.92
N VAL A 168 -16.49 5.01 5.89
CA VAL A 168 -16.21 5.17 7.32
C VAL A 168 -14.80 4.68 7.67
N GLU A 169 -14.39 3.53 7.13
CA GLU A 169 -13.04 2.99 7.34
C GLU A 169 -12.01 3.78 6.52
N PHE A 170 -12.36 4.19 5.30
CA PHE A 170 -11.53 5.09 4.52
C PHE A 170 -11.23 6.39 5.28
N ALA A 171 -12.21 7.02 5.93
CA ALA A 171 -12.02 8.28 6.65
C ALA A 171 -11.01 8.19 7.81
N LYS A 172 -10.76 6.99 8.37
CA LYS A 172 -9.75 6.77 9.40
C LYS A 172 -8.31 6.75 8.85
N ASN A 173 -8.13 6.49 7.55
CA ASN A 173 -6.79 6.34 6.95
C ASN A 173 -6.05 7.67 6.69
N PRO A 174 -6.67 8.74 6.17
CA PRO A 174 -6.00 10.03 5.97
C PRO A 174 -5.48 10.68 7.25
N GLU A 175 -6.04 10.33 8.41
CA GLU A 175 -5.51 10.79 9.70
C GLU A 175 -4.22 10.03 10.08
N ALA A 176 -4.03 8.81 9.54
CA ALA A 176 -2.87 7.96 9.76
C ALA A 176 -1.75 8.14 8.72
N VAL A 177 -1.98 8.94 7.67
CA VAL A 177 -1.00 9.24 6.61
C VAL A 177 -0.97 10.74 6.38
N ASP A 178 0.21 11.36 6.46
CA ASP A 178 0.39 12.72 5.96
C ASP A 178 0.35 12.71 4.42
N ALA A 179 -0.86 12.62 3.86
CA ALA A 179 -1.09 12.44 2.44
C ALA A 179 -0.46 13.56 1.59
N LYS A 180 -0.21 14.73 2.18
CA LYS A 180 0.48 15.86 1.52
C LYS A 180 1.98 15.61 1.39
N LYS A 181 2.60 14.87 2.31
CA LYS A 181 4.02 14.49 2.25
C LYS A 181 4.26 13.13 1.62
N SER A 182 3.21 12.31 1.48
CA SER A 182 3.31 11.00 0.85
C SER A 182 3.77 11.13 -0.61
N PRO A 183 4.66 10.26 -1.11
CA PRO A 183 5.01 10.21 -2.53
C PRO A 183 3.79 9.89 -3.42
N TYR A 184 2.69 9.42 -2.80
CA TYR A 184 1.44 9.05 -3.45
C TYR A 184 0.35 10.13 -3.35
N GLN A 185 0.71 11.38 -3.04
CA GLN A 185 -0.24 12.48 -2.80
C GLN A 185 -1.38 12.56 -3.82
N LYS A 186 -1.09 12.48 -5.13
CA LYS A 186 -2.11 12.58 -6.17
C LYS A 186 -3.15 11.44 -6.13
N TYR A 187 -2.73 10.23 -5.77
CA TYR A 187 -3.63 9.08 -5.66
C TYR A 187 -4.52 9.21 -4.42
N TRP A 188 -3.98 9.74 -3.31
CA TRP A 188 -4.79 10.11 -2.14
C TRP A 188 -5.83 11.19 -2.46
N MET A 189 -5.47 12.17 -3.30
CA MET A 189 -6.38 13.23 -3.72
C MET A 189 -7.55 12.67 -4.53
N VAL A 190 -7.33 11.69 -5.42
CA VAL A 190 -8.39 10.99 -6.16
C VAL A 190 -9.40 10.35 -5.20
N LEU A 191 -8.95 9.56 -4.23
CA LEU A 191 -9.83 8.93 -3.25
C LEU A 191 -10.60 9.96 -2.42
N THR A 192 -9.94 11.08 -2.10
CA THR A 192 -10.59 12.17 -1.36
C THR A 192 -11.67 12.86 -2.21
N ILE A 193 -11.43 13.09 -3.50
CA ILE A 193 -12.45 13.62 -4.43
C ILE A 193 -13.66 12.70 -4.47
N GLU A 194 -13.43 11.39 -4.64
CA GLU A 194 -14.50 10.40 -4.68
C GLU A 194 -15.33 10.41 -3.38
N HIS A 195 -14.67 10.42 -2.22
CA HIS A 195 -15.33 10.51 -0.93
C HIS A 195 -16.17 11.80 -0.79
N GLN A 196 -15.64 12.96 -1.18
CA GLN A 196 -16.38 14.23 -1.12
C GLN A 196 -17.60 14.24 -2.06
N LEU A 197 -17.51 13.59 -3.23
CA LEU A 197 -18.66 13.40 -4.13
C LEU A 197 -19.76 12.56 -3.47
N LYS A 198 -19.40 11.49 -2.76
CA LYS A 198 -20.37 10.66 -2.00
C LYS A 198 -21.05 11.45 -0.88
N LEU A 199 -20.31 12.34 -0.22
CA LEU A 199 -20.85 13.27 0.78
C LEU A 199 -21.61 14.46 0.18
N LYS A 200 -21.69 14.58 -1.16
CA LYS A 200 -22.26 15.71 -1.89
C LYS A 200 -21.58 17.06 -1.56
N ASN A 201 -20.34 17.04 -1.07
CA ASN A 201 -19.55 18.25 -0.83
C ASN A 201 -18.82 18.67 -2.11
N LEU A 202 -19.60 19.17 -3.07
CA LEU A 202 -19.11 19.49 -4.42
C LEU A 202 -18.08 20.62 -4.43
N THR A 203 -18.18 21.57 -3.51
CA THR A 203 -17.21 22.67 -3.35
C THR A 203 -15.84 22.12 -3.00
N LYS A 204 -15.75 21.22 -2.00
CA LYS A 204 -14.46 20.65 -1.61
C LYS A 204 -13.90 19.71 -2.67
N ALA A 205 -14.76 18.89 -3.29
CA ALA A 205 -14.35 18.05 -4.41
C ALA A 205 -13.73 18.86 -5.56
N SER A 206 -14.34 20.00 -5.91
CA SER A 206 -13.83 20.91 -6.95
C SER A 206 -12.47 21.53 -6.57
N GLU A 207 -12.30 21.98 -5.33
CA GLU A 207 -11.02 22.54 -4.86
C GLU A 207 -9.88 21.51 -4.94
N ILE A 208 -10.14 20.28 -4.49
CA ILE A 208 -9.15 19.19 -4.52
C ILE A 208 -8.83 18.80 -5.97
N SER A 209 -9.84 18.69 -6.84
CA SER A 209 -9.63 18.41 -8.27
C SER A 209 -8.77 19.47 -8.97
N GLN A 210 -8.97 20.77 -8.67
CA GLN A 210 -8.10 21.83 -9.20
C GLN A 210 -6.65 21.68 -8.72
N ASN A 211 -6.45 21.34 -7.45
CA ASN A 211 -5.12 21.10 -6.91
C ASN A 211 -4.47 19.85 -7.52
N LEU A 212 -5.25 18.81 -7.83
CA LEU A 212 -4.76 17.59 -8.50
C LEU A 212 -4.23 17.92 -9.89
N THR A 213 -4.98 18.71 -10.67
CA THR A 213 -4.54 19.17 -12.00
C THR A 213 -3.30 20.05 -11.94
N LYS A 214 -3.16 20.91 -10.92
CA LYS A 214 -1.94 21.71 -10.71
C LYS A 214 -0.74 20.85 -10.34
N LEU A 215 -0.95 19.79 -9.56
CA LEU A 215 0.09 18.86 -9.13
C LEU A 215 0.61 18.03 -10.30
N ASP A 216 -0.29 17.53 -11.15
CA ASP A 216 0.08 16.71 -12.31
C ASP A 216 -0.95 16.84 -13.44
N ALA A 217 -0.74 17.81 -14.34
CA ALA A 217 -1.64 18.08 -15.46
C ALA A 217 -1.66 16.97 -16.52
N LYS A 218 -0.72 16.01 -16.47
CA LYS A 218 -0.63 14.88 -17.42
C LYS A 218 -1.33 13.62 -16.91
N TYR A 219 -1.77 13.62 -15.66
CA TYR A 219 -2.45 12.48 -15.05
C TYR A 219 -3.90 12.36 -15.57
N PRO A 220 -4.26 11.28 -16.29
CA PRO A 220 -5.55 11.19 -16.97
C PRO A 220 -6.75 11.37 -16.02
N GLU A 221 -6.69 10.78 -14.83
CA GLU A 221 -7.81 10.79 -13.89
C GLU A 221 -8.15 12.19 -13.36
N ALA A 222 -7.21 13.14 -13.41
CA ALA A 222 -7.51 14.54 -13.07
C ALA A 222 -8.63 15.10 -13.97
N HIS A 223 -8.62 14.75 -15.26
CA HIS A 223 -9.65 15.15 -16.22
C HIS A 223 -10.98 14.45 -15.97
N TYR A 224 -10.95 13.13 -15.69
CA TYR A 224 -12.14 12.35 -15.36
C TYR A 224 -12.87 12.93 -14.15
N TRP A 225 -12.15 13.19 -13.05
CA TRP A 225 -12.75 13.73 -11.84
C TRP A 225 -13.27 15.16 -12.02
N SER A 226 -12.56 16.00 -12.77
CA SER A 226 -13.04 17.35 -13.09
C SER A 226 -14.37 17.32 -13.86
N TRP A 227 -14.47 16.43 -14.85
CA TRP A 227 -15.71 16.19 -15.60
C TRP A 227 -16.82 15.65 -14.69
N LYS A 228 -16.55 14.62 -13.87
CA LYS A 228 -17.55 14.01 -12.98
C LYS A 228 -18.12 14.99 -11.95
N ILE A 229 -17.28 15.85 -11.38
CA ILE A 229 -17.71 16.94 -10.50
C ILE A 229 -18.60 17.94 -11.25
N SER A 230 -18.27 18.28 -12.50
CA SER A 230 -19.08 19.19 -13.31
C SER A 230 -20.47 18.63 -13.60
N GLN A 231 -20.56 17.34 -13.92
CA GLN A 231 -21.83 16.63 -14.09
C GLN A 231 -22.67 16.69 -12.80
N ALA A 232 -22.05 16.45 -11.64
CA ALA A 232 -22.74 16.54 -10.33
C ALA A 232 -23.24 17.96 -10.02
N LEU A 233 -22.54 18.99 -10.52
CA LEU A 233 -22.95 20.40 -10.45
C LEU A 233 -23.99 20.80 -11.51
N LYS A 234 -24.44 19.87 -12.36
CA LYS A 234 -25.29 20.14 -13.54
C LYS A 234 -24.67 21.17 -14.49
N LYS A 235 -23.35 21.17 -14.61
CA LYS A 235 -22.58 22.00 -15.55
C LYS A 235 -22.00 21.13 -16.65
N SER A 236 -22.11 21.58 -17.89
CA SER A 236 -21.43 20.93 -19.00
C SER A 236 -19.92 21.18 -18.91
N ASN A 237 -19.13 20.13 -19.08
CA ASN A 237 -17.67 20.21 -19.15
C ASN A 237 -17.12 19.16 -20.13
N VAL A 238 -17.63 19.22 -21.36
CA VAL A 238 -17.28 18.28 -22.44
C VAL A 238 -15.79 18.33 -22.77
N GLU A 239 -15.12 19.47 -22.58
CA GLU A 239 -13.69 19.61 -22.82
C GLU A 239 -12.85 18.67 -21.93
N GLN A 240 -13.16 18.57 -20.63
CA GLN A 240 -12.43 17.66 -19.73
C GLN A 240 -12.72 16.20 -20.05
N ALA A 241 -13.96 15.87 -20.45
CA ALA A 241 -14.30 14.52 -20.91
C ALA A 241 -13.50 14.12 -22.16
N GLN A 242 -13.41 15.01 -23.16
CA GLN A 242 -12.62 14.79 -24.37
C GLN A 242 -11.13 14.64 -24.06
N LYS A 243 -10.58 15.49 -23.18
CA LYS A 243 -9.19 15.38 -22.71
C LYS A 243 -8.91 14.05 -22.04
N TYR A 244 -9.81 13.57 -21.18
CA TYR A 244 -9.68 12.25 -20.54
C TYR A 244 -9.62 11.12 -21.57
N VAL A 245 -10.62 11.04 -22.48
CA VAL A 245 -10.70 9.99 -23.51
C VAL A 245 -9.46 10.02 -24.41
N MET A 246 -9.07 11.20 -24.90
CA MET A 246 -7.90 11.36 -25.76
C MET A 246 -6.61 10.95 -25.05
N THR A 247 -6.42 11.37 -23.80
CA THR A 247 -5.22 11.03 -23.01
C THR A 247 -5.16 9.53 -22.77
N CYS A 248 -6.28 8.89 -22.44
CA CYS A 248 -6.33 7.46 -22.18
C CYS A 248 -6.12 6.60 -23.42
N LYS A 249 -6.67 6.99 -24.57
CA LYS A 249 -6.43 6.29 -25.84
C LYS A 249 -4.98 6.41 -26.30
N ASN A 250 -4.36 7.57 -26.06
CA ASN A 250 -3.00 7.87 -26.51
C ASN A 250 -1.94 7.72 -25.41
N ILE A 251 -2.27 7.09 -24.26
CA ILE A 251 -1.33 6.95 -23.15
C ILE A 251 -0.15 6.07 -23.56
N SER A 252 1.06 6.66 -23.52
CA SER A 252 2.29 5.91 -23.81
C SER A 252 2.55 4.85 -22.74
N ALA A 253 3.36 3.83 -23.07
CA ALA A 253 3.74 2.79 -22.10
C ALA A 253 4.46 3.37 -20.86
N SER A 254 5.28 4.41 -21.05
CA SER A 254 5.96 5.12 -19.97
C SER A 254 4.98 5.83 -19.03
N GLN A 255 4.05 6.61 -19.60
CA GLN A 255 3.00 7.27 -18.80
C GLN A 255 2.09 6.26 -18.10
N TYR A 256 1.75 5.16 -18.77
CA TYR A 256 0.96 4.10 -18.13
C TYR A 256 1.68 3.53 -16.90
N ARG A 257 2.96 3.17 -17.03
CA ARG A 257 3.77 2.69 -15.89
C ARG A 257 3.87 3.72 -14.77
N GLN A 258 3.97 5.01 -15.11
CA GLN A 258 4.01 6.09 -14.11
C GLN A 258 2.73 6.15 -13.25
N TYR A 259 1.57 5.85 -13.84
CA TYR A 259 0.26 5.99 -13.20
C TYR A 259 -0.41 4.67 -12.79
N MET A 260 0.18 3.51 -13.09
CA MET A 260 -0.46 2.19 -12.91
C MET A 260 -0.75 1.81 -11.45
N ILE A 261 -0.23 2.57 -10.48
CA ILE A 261 -0.59 2.45 -9.06
C ILE A 261 -2.08 2.75 -8.84
N ASP A 262 -2.70 3.54 -9.73
CA ASP A 262 -4.14 3.71 -9.75
C ASP A 262 -4.82 2.50 -10.42
N PRO A 263 -5.59 1.68 -9.67
CA PRO A 263 -6.28 0.53 -10.24
C PRO A 263 -7.38 0.92 -11.24
N MET A 264 -7.87 2.16 -11.21
CA MET A 264 -8.93 2.69 -12.07
C MET A 264 -8.42 3.48 -13.27
N LEU A 265 -7.09 3.57 -13.45
CA LEU A 265 -6.46 4.29 -14.56
C LEU A 265 -7.09 3.93 -15.92
N CYS A 266 -7.73 4.92 -16.54
CA CYS A 266 -8.38 4.83 -17.85
C CYS A 266 -9.51 3.80 -17.97
N ARG A 267 -10.07 3.32 -16.86
CA ARG A 267 -11.18 2.33 -16.89
C ARG A 267 -12.53 2.95 -17.22
N HIS A 268 -12.70 4.25 -16.99
CA HIS A 268 -13.95 4.98 -17.28
C HIS A 268 -14.08 5.46 -18.72
N THR A 269 -13.19 5.08 -19.65
CA THR A 269 -13.23 5.62 -21.03
C THR A 269 -14.56 5.32 -21.72
N ALA A 270 -15.08 4.09 -21.62
CA ALA A 270 -16.35 3.71 -22.25
C ALA A 270 -17.56 4.49 -21.66
N GLU A 271 -17.57 4.71 -20.34
CA GLU A 271 -18.58 5.52 -19.66
C GLU A 271 -18.59 6.96 -20.21
N VAL A 272 -17.41 7.59 -20.25
CA VAL A 272 -17.27 8.99 -20.68
C VAL A 272 -17.63 9.16 -22.16
N GLU A 273 -17.25 8.21 -23.02
CA GLU A 273 -17.62 8.23 -24.43
C GLU A 273 -19.13 8.05 -24.66
N GLY A 274 -19.78 7.20 -23.86
CA GLY A 274 -21.23 7.00 -23.92
C GLY A 274 -21.99 8.27 -23.56
N GLU A 275 -21.63 8.90 -22.43
CA GLU A 275 -22.28 10.14 -21.97
C GLU A 275 -22.05 11.32 -22.92
N THR A 276 -20.83 11.49 -23.44
CA THR A 276 -20.51 12.62 -24.34
C THR A 276 -21.21 12.52 -25.70
N LYS A 277 -21.42 11.31 -26.24
CA LYS A 277 -22.20 11.13 -27.48
C LYS A 277 -23.67 11.50 -27.28
N GLY A 278 -24.26 11.15 -26.14
CA GLY A 278 -25.64 11.50 -25.80
C GLY A 278 -25.86 13.01 -25.65
N MET A 279 -24.86 13.74 -25.17
CA MET A 279 -24.94 15.21 -25.03
C MET A 279 -25.02 15.94 -26.38
N ASN A 280 -24.36 15.41 -27.43
CA ASN A 280 -24.35 16.04 -28.75
C ASN A 280 -25.67 15.84 -29.52
N GLY A 281 -26.43 14.78 -29.23
CA GLY A 281 -27.66 14.45 -29.95
C GLY A 281 -28.91 15.23 -29.55
N ASN A 282 -28.86 16.04 -28.48
CA ASN A 282 -30.01 16.81 -27.97
C ASN A 282 -29.94 18.31 -28.33
N SER A 283 -29.09 18.70 -29.29
CA SER A 283 -28.91 20.10 -29.69
C SER A 283 -29.60 20.47 -31.02
N ASP A 284 -30.36 19.54 -31.60
CA ASP A 284 -31.18 19.72 -32.80
C ASP A 284 -32.67 19.88 -32.43
#